data_AF-A0A8H5NG49-F1
#
_entry.id   AF-A0A8H5NG49-F1
#
_cell.length_a   1.000
_cell.length_b   1.000
_cell.length_c   1.000
_cell.angle_alpha   90.00
_cell.angle_beta   90.00
_cell.angle_gamma   90.00
#
_symmetry.space_group_name_H-M   'P 1'
#
loop_
_entity.id
_entity.type
_entity.pdbx_description
1 polymer ?
#
loop_
_entity_poly.entity_id
_entity_poly.type
_entity_poly.pdbx_seq_one_letter_code
_entity_poly.pdbx_strand_id
1 'polypeptide(L)'
;MNIDHYGRLAEKMQFDNTPLLIGSAAGFSIGFLQYTYAVRLLVREGQGPITYWMQVFYVAHELTFVYLFAEAAPRYDYHWFFLSTSFALAVWAALEIFCMWYSIQSPRDRNAIFSPLFGKHPSTSAILTYTFFLQIAMFALVWILIEFFGAGCFLLTAALCNVLLIIGPTHDYLSRGSRNGLSIGYCLTNVACVTCTFAPFSMGVLVLPEIFDQTIVYISGAILLAYAVWLTTVVASYPPKTATKGQSAPIW
;
A
#
# COMPACT_ATOMS: atom_id res chain seq x y z
N MET A 1 -27.15 -6.05 -0.84
CA MET A 1 -27.11 -5.50 -2.21
C MET A 1 -26.06 -6.33 -2.94
N ASN A 2 -26.43 -7.06 -3.99
CA ASN A 2 -25.48 -7.90 -4.71
C ASN A 2 -24.87 -7.05 -5.84
N ILE A 3 -23.71 -6.43 -5.57
CA ILE A 3 -23.05 -5.53 -6.52
C ILE A 3 -22.15 -6.37 -7.42
N ASP A 4 -22.38 -6.32 -8.74
CA ASP A 4 -21.46 -6.90 -9.72
C ASP A 4 -20.26 -5.95 -9.91
N HIS A 5 -19.23 -6.11 -9.08
CA HIS A 5 -18.05 -5.26 -9.11
C HIS A 5 -17.30 -5.35 -10.45
N TYR A 6 -17.18 -6.53 -11.04
CA TYR A 6 -16.50 -6.69 -12.32
C TYR A 6 -17.29 -6.04 -13.45
N GLY A 7 -18.60 -6.25 -13.51
CA GLY A 7 -19.48 -5.58 -14.47
C GLY A 7 -19.37 -4.06 -14.38
N ARG A 8 -19.37 -3.50 -13.17
CA ARG A 8 -19.19 -2.06 -12.94
C ARG A 8 -17.84 -1.54 -13.41
N LEU A 9 -16.76 -2.26 -13.10
CA LEU A 9 -15.43 -1.89 -13.56
C LEU A 9 -15.35 -1.89 -15.09
N ALA A 10 -15.86 -2.94 -15.74
CA ALA A 10 -15.90 -3.01 -17.20
C ALA A 10 -16.79 -1.91 -17.81
N GLU A 11 -17.96 -1.65 -17.24
CA GLU A 11 -18.89 -0.62 -17.72
C GLU A 11 -18.28 0.78 -17.62
N LYS A 12 -17.63 1.11 -16.49
CA LYS A 12 -17.19 2.48 -16.19
C LYS A 12 -15.81 2.80 -16.70
N MET A 13 -14.85 1.85 -16.64
CA MET A 13 -13.44 2.06 -17.02
C MET A 13 -13.26 2.10 -18.54
N GLN A 14 -13.90 3.04 -19.22
CA GLN A 14 -13.81 3.23 -20.67
C GLN A 14 -12.82 4.34 -21.03
N PHE A 15 -12.25 4.27 -22.24
CA PHE A 15 -11.26 5.26 -22.70
C PHE A 15 -11.84 6.66 -22.94
N ASP A 16 -13.15 6.77 -23.12
CA ASP A 16 -13.87 8.03 -23.24
C ASP A 16 -14.26 8.65 -21.89
N ASN A 17 -14.18 7.87 -20.79
CA ASN A 17 -14.45 8.33 -19.43
C ASN A 17 -13.25 9.08 -18.84
N THR A 18 -13.00 10.28 -19.35
CA THR A 18 -11.85 11.12 -18.99
C THR A 18 -11.71 11.38 -17.48
N PRO A 19 -12.76 11.73 -16.72
CA PRO A 19 -12.64 11.94 -15.27
C PRO A 19 -12.11 10.70 -14.54
N LEU A 20 -12.59 9.52 -14.93
CA LEU A 20 -12.18 8.26 -14.32
C LEU A 20 -10.75 7.87 -14.68
N LEU A 21 -10.34 8.10 -15.94
CA LEU A 21 -8.93 7.90 -16.35
C LEU A 21 -7.99 8.82 -15.56
N ILE A 22 -8.35 10.08 -15.35
CA ILE A 22 -7.56 11.02 -14.54
C ILE A 22 -7.51 10.54 -13.08
N GLY A 23 -8.65 10.18 -12.48
CA GLY A 23 -8.71 9.68 -11.11
C GLY A 23 -7.88 8.40 -10.92
N SER A 24 -7.95 7.48 -11.88
CA SER A 24 -7.17 6.24 -11.91
C SER A 24 -5.67 6.54 -12.04
N ALA A 25 -5.26 7.34 -13.03
CA ALA A 25 -3.87 7.72 -13.25
C ALA A 25 -3.27 8.41 -12.02
N ALA A 26 -4.02 9.31 -11.38
CA ALA A 26 -3.60 9.96 -10.14
C ALA A 26 -3.41 8.93 -9.00
N GLY A 27 -4.39 8.06 -8.78
CA GLY A 27 -4.33 7.02 -7.75
C GLY A 27 -3.12 6.09 -7.90
N PHE A 28 -2.93 5.53 -9.10
CA PHE A 28 -1.79 4.65 -9.39
C PHE A 28 -0.45 5.40 -9.31
N SER A 29 -0.37 6.64 -9.81
CA SER A 29 0.87 7.42 -9.76
C SER A 29 1.31 7.75 -8.34
N ILE A 30 0.37 8.12 -7.46
CA ILE A 30 0.65 8.36 -6.05
C ILE A 30 1.11 7.07 -5.35
N GLY A 31 0.43 5.94 -5.62
CA GLY A 31 0.87 4.65 -5.09
C GLY A 31 2.30 4.29 -5.52
N PHE A 32 2.63 4.45 -6.81
CA PHE A 32 3.99 4.17 -7.30
C PHE A 32 5.02 5.11 -6.68
N LEU A 33 4.64 6.37 -6.44
CA LEU A 33 5.52 7.33 -5.78
C LEU A 33 5.78 6.95 -4.31
N GLN A 34 4.75 6.51 -3.57
CA GLN A 34 4.89 5.96 -2.22
C GLN A 34 5.88 4.80 -2.21
N TYR A 35 5.74 3.88 -3.16
CA TYR A 35 6.63 2.72 -3.31
C TYR A 35 8.06 3.10 -3.68
N THR A 36 8.21 4.08 -4.57
CA THR A 36 9.52 4.61 -4.96
C THR A 36 10.25 5.17 -3.74
N TYR A 37 9.57 5.93 -2.87
CA TYR A 37 10.16 6.41 -1.62
C TYR A 37 10.49 5.25 -0.68
N ALA A 38 9.58 4.29 -0.50
CA ALA A 38 9.78 3.15 0.39
C ALA A 38 11.02 2.33 0.01
N VAL A 39 11.13 1.94 -1.27
CA VAL A 39 12.29 1.21 -1.81
C VAL A 39 13.57 2.03 -1.67
N ARG A 40 13.55 3.31 -2.04
CA ARG A 40 14.75 4.15 -1.98
C ARG A 40 15.23 4.36 -0.55
N LEU A 41 14.32 4.56 0.40
CA LEU A 41 14.65 4.67 1.83
C LEU A 41 15.23 3.36 2.35
N LEU A 42 14.58 2.25 2.05
CA LEU A 42 15.03 0.92 2.46
C LEU A 42 16.43 0.61 1.94
N VAL A 43 16.68 0.80 0.65
CA VAL A 43 17.98 0.50 0.02
C VAL A 43 19.08 1.45 0.45
N ARG A 44 18.80 2.75 0.60
CA ARG A 44 19.84 3.74 0.94
C ARG A 44 20.12 3.85 2.44
N GLU A 45 19.10 3.69 3.27
CA GLU A 45 19.17 3.95 4.71
C GLU A 45 19.11 2.66 5.53
N GLY A 46 18.82 1.53 4.87
CA GLY A 46 18.71 0.22 5.51
C GLY A 46 17.48 0.08 6.39
N GLN A 47 16.49 0.97 6.23
CA GLN A 47 15.22 0.99 6.96
C GLN A 47 14.12 1.57 6.06
N GLY A 48 12.97 0.91 6.04
CA GLY A 48 11.80 1.34 5.25
C GLY A 48 10.71 2.04 6.08
N PRO A 49 9.83 2.80 5.40
CA PRO A 49 8.66 3.41 6.02
C PRO A 49 7.46 2.46 6.08
N ILE A 50 7.45 1.34 5.35
CA ILE A 50 6.37 0.36 5.37
C ILE A 50 6.80 -0.81 6.26
N THR A 51 5.92 -1.25 7.16
CA THR A 51 6.25 -2.31 8.13
C THR A 51 6.23 -3.69 7.45
N TYR A 52 6.98 -4.64 8.02
CA TYR A 52 7.13 -5.96 7.40
C TYR A 52 5.80 -6.72 7.25
N TRP A 53 4.90 -6.64 8.25
CA TRP A 53 3.61 -7.33 8.16
C TRP A 53 2.71 -6.74 7.07
N MET A 54 2.82 -5.43 6.80
CA MET A 54 2.07 -4.78 5.73
C MET A 54 2.55 -5.27 4.38
N GLN A 55 3.87 -5.44 4.19
CA GLN A 55 4.42 -5.98 2.95
C GLN A 55 3.86 -7.39 2.67
N VAL A 56 3.82 -8.24 3.70
CA VAL A 56 3.26 -9.61 3.60
C VAL A 56 1.75 -9.57 3.27
N PHE A 57 1.02 -8.62 3.85
CA PHE A 57 -0.40 -8.40 3.55
C PHE A 57 -0.61 -7.92 2.11
N TYR A 58 0.19 -6.96 1.64
CA TYR A 58 0.09 -6.41 0.30
C TYR A 58 0.44 -7.45 -0.77
N VAL A 59 1.47 -8.29 -0.56
CA VAL A 59 1.74 -9.43 -1.45
C VAL A 59 0.52 -10.36 -1.56
N ALA A 60 -0.13 -10.69 -0.44
CA ALA A 60 -1.32 -11.55 -0.46
C ALA A 60 -2.47 -10.89 -1.25
N HIS A 61 -2.71 -9.60 -0.99
CA HIS A 61 -3.76 -8.83 -1.64
C HIS A 61 -3.52 -8.73 -3.16
N GLU A 62 -2.34 -8.28 -3.55
CA GLU A 62 -1.97 -8.03 -4.93
C GLU A 62 -1.97 -9.31 -5.75
N LEU A 63 -1.33 -10.39 -5.28
CA LEU A 63 -1.33 -11.67 -6.00
C LEU A 63 -2.73 -12.28 -6.13
N THR A 64 -3.60 -12.06 -5.14
CA THR A 64 -5.00 -12.47 -5.25
C THR A 64 -5.71 -11.72 -6.36
N PHE A 65 -5.54 -10.40 -6.45
CA PHE A 65 -6.17 -9.60 -7.50
C PHE A 65 -5.51 -9.73 -8.87
N VAL A 66 -4.21 -10.07 -8.94
CA VAL A 66 -3.54 -10.50 -10.18
C VAL A 66 -4.31 -11.68 -10.78
N TYR A 67 -4.51 -12.73 -9.97
CA TYR A 67 -5.24 -13.93 -10.38
C TYR A 67 -6.69 -13.61 -10.74
N LEU A 68 -7.43 -12.92 -9.87
CA LEU A 68 -8.84 -12.64 -10.06
C LEU A 68 -9.11 -11.79 -11.31
N PHE A 69 -8.29 -10.76 -11.59
CA PHE A 69 -8.44 -9.97 -12.80
C PHE A 69 -8.01 -10.72 -14.07
N ALA A 70 -6.96 -11.55 -13.99
CA ALA A 70 -6.59 -12.41 -15.11
C ALA A 70 -7.70 -13.44 -15.43
N GLU A 71 -8.36 -13.98 -14.42
CA GLU A 71 -9.50 -14.91 -14.57
C GLU A 71 -10.77 -14.22 -15.08
N ALA A 72 -10.99 -12.96 -14.70
CA ALA A 72 -12.12 -12.16 -15.16
C ALA A 72 -11.95 -11.66 -16.61
N ALA A 73 -10.72 -11.36 -17.04
CA ALA A 73 -10.46 -10.73 -18.34
C ALA A 73 -11.14 -11.41 -19.54
N PRO A 74 -11.09 -12.76 -19.72
CA PRO A 74 -11.76 -13.42 -20.85
C PRO A 74 -13.29 -13.25 -20.86
N ARG A 75 -13.91 -13.05 -19.69
CA ARG A 75 -15.37 -12.87 -19.56
C ARG A 75 -15.84 -11.49 -20.00
N TYR A 76 -14.92 -10.53 -20.05
CA TYR A 76 -15.17 -9.14 -20.42
C TYR A 76 -14.32 -8.75 -21.64
N ASP A 77 -14.16 -9.66 -22.61
CA ASP A 77 -13.46 -9.43 -23.87
C ASP A 77 -12.05 -8.83 -23.70
N TYR A 78 -11.30 -9.37 -22.74
CA TYR A 78 -9.94 -8.91 -22.42
C TYR A 78 -9.86 -7.41 -22.09
N HIS A 79 -10.89 -6.89 -21.42
CA HIS A 79 -11.01 -5.48 -21.05
C HIS A 79 -9.70 -4.92 -20.48
N TRP A 80 -9.26 -3.78 -21.04
CA TRP A 80 -7.93 -3.21 -20.79
C TRP A 80 -7.65 -3.00 -19.29
N PHE A 81 -8.67 -2.60 -18.51
CA PHE A 81 -8.51 -2.37 -17.08
C PHE A 81 -8.10 -3.65 -16.35
N PHE A 82 -8.73 -4.79 -16.63
CA PHE A 82 -8.39 -6.04 -15.95
C PHE A 82 -6.98 -6.50 -16.31
N LEU A 83 -6.59 -6.41 -17.58
CA LEU A 83 -5.23 -6.76 -18.00
C LEU A 83 -4.18 -5.81 -17.40
N SER A 84 -4.40 -4.50 -17.51
CA SER A 84 -3.44 -3.49 -17.07
C SER A 84 -3.31 -3.48 -15.55
N THR A 85 -4.41 -3.60 -14.81
CA THR A 85 -4.38 -3.67 -13.36
C THR A 85 -3.79 -5.00 -12.87
N SER A 86 -4.11 -6.14 -13.51
CA SER A 86 -3.44 -7.43 -13.19
C SER A 86 -1.92 -7.32 -13.37
N PHE A 87 -1.46 -6.76 -14.50
CA PHE A 87 -0.03 -6.54 -14.73
C PHE A 87 0.59 -5.58 -13.70
N ALA A 88 -0.07 -4.44 -13.43
CA ALA A 88 0.41 -3.47 -12.46
C ALA A 88 0.54 -4.09 -11.05
N LEU A 89 -0.45 -4.85 -10.60
CA LEU A 89 -0.42 -5.54 -9.31
C LEU A 89 0.69 -6.59 -9.23
N ALA A 90 1.01 -7.27 -10.34
CA ALA A 90 2.14 -8.20 -10.37
C ALA A 90 3.48 -7.47 -10.21
N VAL A 91 3.63 -6.29 -10.81
CA VAL A 91 4.81 -5.43 -10.59
C VAL A 91 4.89 -4.96 -9.15
N TRP A 92 3.76 -4.57 -8.55
CA TRP A 92 3.67 -4.19 -7.15
C TRP A 92 4.09 -5.33 -6.22
N ALA A 93 3.54 -6.53 -6.42
CA ALA A 93 3.89 -7.70 -5.63
C ALA A 93 5.39 -8.03 -5.73
N ALA A 94 6.00 -7.84 -6.90
CA ALA A 94 7.43 -8.01 -7.07
C ALA A 94 8.25 -6.97 -6.26
N LEU A 95 7.79 -5.71 -6.17
CA LEU A 95 8.41 -4.68 -5.35
C LEU A 95 8.27 -4.97 -3.86
N GLU A 96 7.10 -5.43 -3.42
CA GLU A 96 6.85 -5.87 -2.03
C GLU A 96 7.78 -7.04 -1.65
N ILE A 97 7.86 -8.07 -2.51
CA ILE A 97 8.75 -9.23 -2.32
C ILE A 97 10.21 -8.78 -2.26
N PHE A 98 10.61 -7.83 -3.12
CA PHE A 98 11.95 -7.25 -3.09
C PHE A 98 12.24 -6.56 -1.75
N CYS A 99 11.31 -5.73 -1.26
CA CYS A 99 11.43 -5.06 0.03
C CYS A 99 11.53 -6.07 1.18
N MET A 100 10.68 -7.11 1.18
CA MET A 100 10.74 -8.18 2.17
C MET A 100 12.10 -8.90 2.14
N TRP A 101 12.58 -9.29 0.96
CA TRP A 101 13.90 -9.89 0.79
C TRP A 101 15.00 -8.97 1.33
N TYR A 102 14.97 -7.68 0.98
CA TYR A 102 15.97 -6.72 1.43
C TYR A 102 15.94 -6.56 2.96
N SER A 103 14.76 -6.47 3.57
CA SER A 103 14.60 -6.39 5.04
C SER A 103 15.15 -7.61 5.77
N ILE A 104 15.05 -8.81 5.19
CA ILE A 104 15.65 -10.04 5.74
C ILE A 104 17.19 -10.00 5.64
N GLN A 105 17.71 -9.49 4.52
CA GLN A 105 19.15 -9.51 4.22
C GLN A 105 19.91 -8.36 4.87
N SER A 106 19.29 -7.19 5.02
CA SER A 106 19.86 -6.00 5.66
C SER A 106 19.98 -6.22 7.17
N PRO A 107 21.19 -6.30 7.75
CA PRO A 107 21.33 -6.57 9.18
C PRO A 107 20.66 -5.53 10.08
N ARG A 108 20.60 -4.27 9.61
CA ARG A 108 19.97 -3.17 10.34
C ARG A 108 18.46 -3.37 10.44
N ASP A 109 17.83 -3.57 9.29
CA ASP A 109 16.36 -3.70 9.22
C ASP A 109 15.89 -5.02 9.82
N ARG A 110 16.63 -6.11 9.53
CA ARG A 110 16.39 -7.42 10.08
C ARG A 110 16.33 -7.40 11.60
N ASN A 111 17.32 -6.78 12.26
CA ASN A 111 17.32 -6.70 13.71
C ASN A 111 16.20 -5.76 14.21
N ALA A 112 15.94 -4.65 13.54
CA ALA A 112 14.86 -3.73 13.92
C ALA A 112 13.48 -4.41 13.89
N ILE A 113 13.21 -5.22 12.88
CA ILE A 113 11.92 -5.90 12.67
C ILE A 113 11.80 -7.16 13.53
N PHE A 114 12.82 -8.02 13.52
CA PHE A 114 12.69 -9.39 14.01
C PHE A 114 13.30 -9.63 15.40
N SER A 115 14.14 -8.72 15.92
CA SER A 115 14.66 -8.90 17.28
C SER A 115 13.62 -8.82 18.39
N PRO A 116 12.55 -8.00 18.30
CA PRO A 116 11.44 -8.06 19.25
C PRO A 116 10.72 -9.41 19.28
N LEU A 117 10.77 -10.18 18.18
CA LEU A 117 10.05 -11.45 18.03
C LEU A 117 10.91 -12.68 18.40
N PHE A 118 12.18 -12.67 18.02
CA PHE A 118 13.07 -13.84 18.14
C PHE A 118 14.35 -13.58 18.92
N GLY A 119 14.49 -12.40 19.54
CA GLY A 119 15.68 -12.00 20.28
C GLY A 119 16.81 -11.46 19.40
N LYS A 120 17.99 -11.26 20.00
CA LYS A 120 19.16 -10.69 19.29
C LYS A 120 19.61 -11.62 18.16
N HIS A 121 19.94 -11.04 17.00
CA HIS A 121 20.44 -11.78 15.82
C HIS A 121 19.54 -12.94 15.38
N PRO A 122 18.29 -12.65 15.00
CA PRO A 122 17.31 -13.65 14.61
C PRO A 122 17.84 -14.49 13.44
N SER A 123 17.64 -15.82 13.47
CA SER A 123 18.13 -16.73 12.43
C SER A 123 17.28 -16.65 11.16
N THR A 124 17.88 -16.90 9.99
CA THR A 124 17.15 -16.74 8.71
C THR A 124 16.05 -17.78 8.59
N SER A 125 16.28 -18.99 9.11
CA SER A 125 15.28 -20.05 9.15
C SER A 125 14.04 -19.66 9.96
N ALA A 126 14.22 -19.05 11.15
CA ALA A 126 13.10 -18.58 11.97
C ALA A 126 12.29 -17.49 11.25
N ILE A 127 12.97 -16.53 10.63
CA ILE A 127 12.32 -15.44 9.88
C ILE A 127 11.56 -15.97 8.67
N LEU A 128 12.13 -16.89 7.90
CA LEU A 128 11.47 -17.50 6.74
C LEU A 128 10.25 -18.33 7.17
N THR A 129 10.37 -19.07 8.27
CA THR A 129 9.25 -19.85 8.84
C THR A 129 8.11 -18.92 9.26
N TYR A 130 8.43 -17.86 9.99
CA TYR A 130 7.46 -16.84 10.37
C TYR A 130 6.80 -16.18 9.15
N THR A 131 7.61 -15.79 8.16
CA THR A 131 7.12 -15.16 6.92
C THR A 131 6.18 -16.10 6.17
N PHE A 132 6.51 -17.39 6.06
CA PHE A 132 5.66 -18.37 5.40
C PHE A 132 4.28 -18.50 6.07
N PHE A 133 4.24 -18.69 7.40
CA PHE A 133 2.97 -18.80 8.12
C PHE A 133 2.19 -17.49 8.13
N LEU A 134 2.88 -16.35 8.26
CA LEU A 134 2.24 -15.04 8.16
C LEU A 134 1.65 -14.81 6.77
N GLN A 135 2.34 -15.21 5.70
CA GLN A 135 1.85 -15.10 4.33
C GLN A 135 0.57 -15.92 4.11
N ILE A 136 0.53 -17.15 4.60
CA ILE A 136 -0.69 -18.00 4.56
C ILE A 136 -1.83 -17.32 5.32
N ALA A 137 -1.56 -16.80 6.51
CA ALA A 137 -2.57 -16.09 7.30
C ALA A 137 -3.09 -14.84 6.57
N MET A 138 -2.22 -14.10 5.87
CA MET A 138 -2.61 -12.93 5.08
C MET A 138 -3.45 -13.30 3.86
N PHE A 139 -3.14 -14.39 3.15
CA PHE A 139 -4.02 -14.90 2.08
C PHE A 139 -5.40 -15.28 2.62
N ALA A 140 -5.46 -15.98 3.75
CA ALA A 140 -6.74 -16.31 4.39
C ALA A 140 -7.54 -15.05 4.76
N LEU A 141 -6.87 -14.03 5.32
CA LEU A 141 -7.51 -12.74 5.62
C LEU A 141 -8.07 -12.08 4.35
N VAL A 142 -7.28 -11.99 3.28
CA VAL A 142 -7.70 -11.39 2.01
C VAL A 142 -8.91 -12.13 1.43
N TRP A 143 -8.91 -13.46 1.43
CA TRP A 143 -10.05 -14.25 0.93
C TRP A 143 -11.32 -14.06 1.77
N ILE A 144 -11.20 -13.99 3.09
CA ILE A 144 -12.34 -13.66 3.97
C ILE A 144 -12.90 -12.27 3.66
N LEU A 145 -12.02 -11.27 3.44
CA LEU A 145 -12.47 -9.93 3.05
C LEU A 145 -13.21 -9.95 1.71
N ILE A 146 -12.73 -10.72 0.73
CA ILE A 146 -13.41 -10.88 -0.57
C ILE A 146 -14.76 -11.56 -0.40
N GLU A 147 -14.86 -12.58 0.44
CA GLU A 147 -16.15 -13.24 0.73
C GLU A 147 -17.16 -12.27 1.35
N PHE A 148 -16.71 -11.38 2.24
CA PHE A 148 -17.59 -10.38 2.86
C PHE A 148 -17.99 -9.23 1.91
N PHE A 149 -17.10 -8.84 1.01
CA PHE A 149 -17.32 -7.67 0.13
C PHE A 149 -17.84 -8.04 -1.26
N GLY A 150 -17.78 -9.31 -1.64
CA GLY A 150 -18.16 -9.84 -2.94
C GLY A 150 -16.97 -9.93 -3.92
N ALA A 151 -17.10 -10.83 -4.89
CA ALA A 151 -16.08 -11.02 -5.92
C ALA A 151 -15.83 -9.73 -6.72
N GLY A 152 -14.56 -9.38 -6.93
CA GLY A 152 -14.17 -8.17 -7.65
C GLY A 152 -14.17 -6.88 -6.82
N CYS A 153 -14.27 -6.98 -5.48
CA CYS A 153 -14.22 -5.86 -4.53
C CYS A 153 -12.84 -5.15 -4.43
N PHE A 154 -12.11 -5.03 -5.54
CA PHE A 154 -10.78 -4.44 -5.62
C PHE A 154 -10.78 -3.01 -5.07
N LEU A 155 -11.72 -2.16 -5.49
CA LEU A 155 -11.75 -0.76 -5.05
C LEU A 155 -11.93 -0.62 -3.54
N LEU A 156 -12.77 -1.44 -2.92
CA LEU A 156 -12.98 -1.50 -1.47
C LEU A 156 -11.70 -1.91 -0.73
N THR A 157 -11.08 -2.99 -1.18
CA THR A 157 -9.88 -3.53 -0.54
C THR A 157 -8.63 -2.68 -0.83
N ALA A 158 -8.55 -2.01 -1.98
CA ALA A 158 -7.52 -1.03 -2.28
C ALA A 158 -7.65 0.22 -1.39
N ALA A 159 -8.88 0.70 -1.17
CA ALA A 159 -9.13 1.77 -0.20
C ALA A 159 -8.69 1.36 1.22
N LEU A 160 -8.98 0.11 1.63
CA LEU A 160 -8.48 -0.44 2.89
C LEU A 160 -6.94 -0.47 2.94
N CYS A 161 -6.28 -0.91 1.85
CA CYS A 161 -4.81 -0.90 1.78
C CYS A 161 -4.24 0.51 1.98
N ASN A 162 -4.87 1.52 1.38
CA ASN A 162 -4.49 2.93 1.55
C ASN A 162 -4.68 3.39 3.00
N VAL A 163 -5.80 3.02 3.66
CA VAL A 163 -6.02 3.29 5.09
C VAL A 163 -4.92 2.67 5.95
N LEU A 164 -4.59 1.40 5.71
CA LEU A 164 -3.52 0.70 6.43
C LEU A 164 -2.16 1.36 6.16
N LEU A 165 -1.92 1.87 4.96
CA LEU A 165 -0.68 2.56 4.61
C LEU A 165 -0.49 3.86 5.40
N ILE A 166 -1.59 4.55 5.70
CA ILE A 166 -1.59 5.79 6.50
C ILE A 166 -1.39 5.49 7.99
N ILE A 167 -2.11 4.49 8.51
CA ILE A 167 -2.18 4.22 9.96
C ILE A 167 -1.07 3.26 10.41
N GLY A 168 -0.91 2.16 9.69
CA GLY A 168 -0.11 1.00 10.08
C GLY A 168 1.33 1.33 10.49
N PRO A 169 2.07 2.16 9.73
CA PRO A 169 3.44 2.50 10.07
C PRO A 169 3.59 3.45 11.27
N THR A 170 2.51 4.04 11.78
CA THR A 170 2.61 5.16 12.74
C THR A 170 3.29 4.77 14.03
N HIS A 171 3.02 3.57 14.55
CA HIS A 171 3.68 3.09 15.77
C HIS A 171 5.20 3.02 15.60
N ASP A 172 5.65 2.54 14.44
CA ASP A 172 7.08 2.46 14.12
C ASP A 172 7.69 3.86 13.95
N TYR A 173 6.95 4.82 13.38
CA TYR A 173 7.46 6.18 13.19
C TYR A 173 7.67 6.87 14.54
N LEU A 174 6.67 6.76 15.41
CA LEU A 174 6.69 7.38 16.72
C LEU A 174 7.73 6.72 17.64
N SER A 175 7.83 5.39 17.63
CA SER A 175 8.80 4.66 18.45
C SER A 175 10.25 4.93 18.04
N ARG A 176 10.51 5.15 16.74
CA ARG A 176 11.85 5.52 16.25
C ARG A 176 12.28 6.92 16.70
N GLY A 177 11.33 7.84 16.92
CA GLY A 177 11.62 9.23 17.33
C GLY A 177 12.60 9.96 16.40
N SER A 178 12.71 9.54 15.14
CA SER A 178 13.72 10.02 14.19
C SER A 178 13.22 9.89 12.75
N ARG A 179 13.82 10.67 11.84
CA ARG A 179 13.52 10.58 10.41
C ARG A 179 14.16 9.38 9.70
N ASN A 180 14.93 8.54 10.40
CA ASN A 180 15.64 7.43 9.77
C ASN A 180 14.66 6.41 9.15
N GLY A 181 14.84 6.09 7.87
CA GLY A 181 13.92 5.24 7.12
C GLY A 181 12.57 5.89 6.82
N LEU A 182 12.48 7.23 6.95
CA LEU A 182 11.32 8.06 6.66
C LEU A 182 11.71 9.29 5.85
N SER A 183 10.79 9.88 5.09
CA SER A 183 11.04 11.17 4.45
C SER A 183 9.79 12.02 4.50
N ILE A 184 9.96 13.35 4.51
CA ILE A 184 8.84 14.27 4.40
C ILE A 184 8.13 14.06 3.06
N GLY A 185 8.89 13.78 2.00
CA GLY A 185 8.34 13.38 0.70
C GLY A 185 7.37 12.20 0.80
N TYR A 186 7.77 11.11 1.46
CA TYR A 186 6.89 9.96 1.71
C TYR A 186 5.63 10.35 2.51
N CYS A 187 5.77 11.14 3.58
CA CYS A 187 4.62 11.58 4.37
C CYS A 187 3.63 12.41 3.53
N LEU A 188 4.13 13.29 2.66
CA LEU A 188 3.29 14.07 1.73
C LEU A 188 2.58 13.17 0.71
N THR A 189 3.21 12.08 0.28
CA THR A 189 2.52 11.11 -0.57
C THR A 189 1.37 10.39 0.14
N ASN A 190 1.43 10.20 1.46
CA ASN A 190 0.29 9.69 2.24
C ASN A 190 -0.87 10.70 2.28
N VAL A 191 -0.57 12.00 2.41
CA VAL A 191 -1.60 13.07 2.34
C VAL A 191 -2.29 13.07 0.97
N ALA A 192 -1.50 12.96 -0.11
CA ALA A 192 -2.03 12.85 -1.46
C ALA A 192 -2.86 11.57 -1.64
N CYS A 193 -2.40 10.43 -1.10
CA CYS A 193 -3.09 9.15 -1.15
C CYS A 193 -4.48 9.21 -0.51
N VAL A 194 -4.60 9.82 0.69
CA VAL A 194 -5.90 10.03 1.35
C VAL A 194 -6.81 10.85 0.44
N THR A 195 -6.28 11.95 -0.10
CA THR A 195 -7.05 12.87 -0.96
C THR A 195 -7.56 12.15 -2.20
N CYS A 196 -6.71 11.42 -2.91
CA CYS A 196 -7.10 10.68 -4.12
C CYS A 196 -8.03 9.49 -3.83
N THR A 197 -8.05 8.97 -2.59
CA THR A 197 -8.93 7.85 -2.20
C THR A 197 -10.33 8.33 -1.81
N PHE A 198 -10.43 9.41 -1.04
CA PHE A 198 -11.67 9.83 -0.40
C PHE A 198 -12.30 11.11 -0.97
N ALA A 199 -11.64 11.79 -1.91
CA ALA A 199 -12.25 12.95 -2.55
C ALA A 199 -13.42 12.55 -3.48
N PRO A 200 -14.37 13.47 -3.76
CA PRO A 200 -15.51 13.19 -4.66
C PRO A 200 -15.13 12.82 -6.10
N PHE A 201 -13.88 13.09 -6.50
CA PHE A 201 -13.35 12.72 -7.81
C PHE A 201 -12.55 11.41 -7.80
N SER A 202 -12.56 10.66 -6.70
CA SER A 202 -11.79 9.41 -6.59
C SER A 202 -12.34 8.34 -7.52
N MET A 203 -11.46 7.41 -7.93
CA MET A 203 -11.86 6.24 -8.72
C MET A 203 -12.98 5.44 -8.02
N GLY A 204 -12.96 5.37 -6.68
CA GLY A 204 -14.02 4.72 -5.90
C GLY A 204 -15.39 5.37 -6.12
N VAL A 205 -15.48 6.69 -6.00
CA VAL A 205 -16.74 7.45 -6.21
C VAL A 205 -17.21 7.34 -7.66
N LEU A 206 -16.30 7.40 -8.61
CA LEU A 206 -16.63 7.40 -10.04
C LEU A 206 -17.08 6.03 -10.57
N VAL A 207 -16.66 4.92 -9.94
CA VAL A 207 -17.08 3.55 -10.33
C VAL A 207 -18.23 3.03 -9.47
N LEU A 208 -18.16 3.25 -8.15
CA LEU A 208 -19.08 2.69 -7.15
C LEU A 208 -19.62 3.79 -6.21
N PRO A 209 -20.35 4.79 -6.72
CA PRO A 209 -20.89 5.89 -5.91
C PRO A 209 -21.82 5.40 -4.79
N GLU A 210 -22.54 4.30 -4.99
CA GLU A 210 -23.39 3.68 -3.96
C GLU A 210 -22.64 3.29 -2.67
N ILE A 211 -21.32 3.13 -2.75
CA ILE A 211 -20.45 2.82 -1.62
C ILE A 211 -19.62 4.03 -1.22
N PHE A 212 -18.98 4.67 -2.19
CA PHE A 212 -17.95 5.69 -1.94
C PHE A 212 -18.49 7.11 -1.85
N ASP A 213 -19.64 7.41 -2.47
CA ASP A 213 -20.30 8.73 -2.38
C ASP A 213 -21.23 8.79 -1.18
N GLN A 214 -20.68 8.46 -0.01
CA GLN A 214 -21.43 8.38 1.25
C GLN A 214 -20.80 9.31 2.28
N THR A 215 -21.65 9.98 3.06
CA THR A 215 -21.21 10.92 4.11
C THR A 215 -20.16 10.31 5.04
N ILE A 216 -20.33 9.04 5.40
CA ILE A 216 -19.38 8.35 6.29
C ILE A 216 -18.00 8.18 5.65
N VAL A 217 -17.93 7.94 4.34
CA VAL A 217 -16.66 7.80 3.60
C VAL A 217 -15.91 9.12 3.58
N TYR A 218 -16.61 10.24 3.36
CA TYR A 218 -16.01 11.58 3.42
C TYR A 218 -15.56 11.96 4.83
N ILE A 219 -16.33 11.62 5.87
CA ILE A 219 -15.92 11.82 7.28
C ILE A 219 -14.66 11.01 7.59
N SER A 220 -14.62 9.73 7.21
CA SER A 220 -13.43 8.89 7.35
C SER A 220 -12.24 9.49 6.62
N GLY A 221 -12.42 9.96 5.39
CA GLY A 221 -11.39 10.67 4.63
C GLY A 221 -10.86 11.91 5.33
N ALA A 222 -11.73 12.74 5.92
CA ALA A 222 -11.33 13.93 6.67
C ALA A 222 -10.51 13.58 7.92
N ILE A 223 -10.91 12.54 8.66
CA ILE A 223 -10.19 12.03 9.83
C ILE A 223 -8.79 11.54 9.42
N LEU A 224 -8.71 10.73 8.36
CA LEU A 224 -7.45 10.19 7.86
C LEU A 224 -6.54 11.29 7.29
N LEU A 225 -7.12 12.32 6.68
CA LEU A 225 -6.37 13.45 6.16
C LEU A 225 -5.74 14.25 7.31
N ALA A 226 -6.53 14.56 8.35
CA ALA A 226 -6.02 15.22 9.55
C ALA A 226 -4.92 14.38 10.23
N TYR A 227 -5.11 13.06 10.29
CA TYR A 227 -4.11 12.12 10.83
C TYR A 227 -2.81 12.12 10.02
N ALA A 228 -2.90 12.04 8.68
CA ALA A 228 -1.73 12.06 7.80
C ALA A 228 -0.97 13.38 7.86
N VAL A 229 -1.69 14.51 7.94
CA VAL A 229 -1.08 15.84 8.13
C VAL A 229 -0.39 15.92 9.48
N TRP A 230 -1.05 15.51 10.56
CA TRP A 230 -0.45 15.45 11.90
C TRP A 230 0.82 14.60 11.90
N LEU A 231 0.79 13.39 11.35
CA LEU A 231 1.96 12.53 11.28
C LEU A 231 3.10 13.19 10.48
N THR A 232 2.78 13.89 9.39
CA THR A 232 3.76 14.67 8.61
C THR A 232 4.40 15.77 9.47
N THR A 233 3.62 16.49 10.29
CA THR A 233 4.15 17.52 11.20
C THR A 233 5.03 16.93 12.30
N VAL A 234 4.70 15.74 12.80
CA VAL A 234 5.54 15.02 13.77
C VAL A 234 6.87 14.62 13.15
N VAL A 235 6.86 14.02 11.95
CA VAL A 235 8.11 13.65 11.27
C VAL A 235 8.94 14.90 10.92
N ALA A 236 8.29 16.01 10.57
CA ALA A 236 8.93 17.30 10.36
C ALA A 236 9.55 17.91 11.62
N SER A 237 9.10 17.55 12.82
CA SER A 237 9.71 18.04 14.07
C SER A 237 10.93 17.22 14.50
N TYR A 238 11.09 15.99 14.00
CA TYR A 238 12.28 15.19 14.30
C TYR A 238 13.58 15.80 13.75
N PRO A 239 14.73 15.51 14.39
CA PRO A 239 16.02 16.02 13.95
C PRO A 239 16.29 15.72 12.46
N PRO A 240 16.86 16.69 11.71
CA PRO A 240 17.31 16.48 10.34
C PRO A 240 18.29 15.28 10.25
N LYS A 241 18.22 14.55 9.14
CA LYS A 241 19.16 13.46 8.85
C LYS A 241 20.57 14.00 8.66
N THR A 242 21.57 13.42 9.30
CA THR A 242 22.96 13.83 9.09
C THR A 242 23.55 13.08 7.90
N ALA A 243 24.27 13.81 7.04
CA ALA A 243 25.05 13.17 5.97
C ALA A 243 26.29 12.52 6.59
N THR A 244 26.43 11.21 6.44
CA THR A 244 27.62 10.48 6.88
C THR A 244 28.66 10.48 5.76
N LYS A 245 29.89 10.89 6.06
CA LYS A 245 30.99 10.89 5.08
C LYS A 245 31.21 9.47 4.54
N GLY A 246 31.20 9.31 3.22
CA GLY A 246 31.34 8.01 2.55
C GLY A 246 30.04 7.22 2.34
N GLN A 247 28.89 7.74 2.78
CA GLN A 247 27.57 7.18 2.48
C GLN A 247 26.81 8.05 1.47
N SER A 248 25.82 7.47 0.81
CA SER A 248 24.91 8.22 -0.07
C SER A 248 24.15 9.27 0.73
N ALA A 249 23.84 10.41 0.10
CA ALA A 249 23.05 11.47 0.74
C ALA A 249 21.68 10.93 1.18
N PRO A 250 21.22 11.29 2.40
CA PRO A 250 19.94 10.85 2.94
C PRO A 250 18.78 11.40 2.10
N ILE A 251 17.64 10.69 2.12
CA ILE A 251 16.42 11.14 1.44
C ILE A 251 15.63 11.99 2.43
N TRP A 252 15.38 13.25 2.07
CA TRP A 252 14.73 14.23 2.94
C TRP A 252 13.21 14.17 2.89
#